data_AF-A0AAN8B9J5-F1
#
_entry.id   AF-A0AAN8B9J5-F1
#
_cell.length_a   1.000
_cell.length_b   1.000
_cell.length_c   1.000
_cell.angle_alpha   90.00
_cell.angle_beta   90.00
_cell.angle_gamma   90.00
#
_symmetry.space_group_name_H-M   'P 1'
#
loop_
_entity.id
_entity.type
_entity.pdbx_description
1 polymer ?
#
loop_
_entity_poly.entity_id
_entity_poly.type
_entity_poly.pdbx_seq_one_letter_code
_entity_poly.pdbx_strand_id
1 'polypeptide(L)'
;MTVAMRQQARWDLMERTDVCYVGVALMVLGTVLVAGSFLRLGFTGTFLGDYFGILMEEKVTCFPFNVSENPMYWGSTANYLGLALIGASPVGLILTAIVAVVYKVAIRIEGPFTEQIYLERSQRRKLQ
;
A
#
# COMPACT_ATOMS: atom_id res chain seq x y z
N MET A 1 -11.26 3.35 -22.37
CA MET A 1 -12.33 2.71 -21.58
C MET A 1 -12.99 1.63 -22.43
N THR A 2 -13.00 0.39 -21.95
CA THR A 2 -13.68 -0.74 -22.63
C THR A 2 -15.20 -0.61 -22.48
N VAL A 3 -15.98 -1.23 -23.38
CA VAL A 3 -17.44 -1.15 -23.39
C VAL A 3 -18.07 -1.59 -22.06
N ALA A 4 -17.46 -2.58 -21.38
CA ALA A 4 -17.89 -3.05 -20.06
C ALA A 4 -17.82 -1.97 -18.97
N MET A 5 -16.84 -1.06 -19.02
CA MET A 5 -16.70 0.01 -18.02
C MET A 5 -17.75 1.11 -18.17
N ARG A 6 -18.38 1.25 -19.35
CA ARG A 6 -19.43 2.26 -19.59
C ARG A 6 -20.77 1.90 -18.95
N GLN A 7 -21.02 0.62 -18.68
CA GLN A 7 -22.25 0.14 -18.05
C GLN A 7 -22.18 0.10 -16.51
N GLN A 8 -21.05 0.50 -15.92
CA GLN A 8 -20.88 0.43 -14.48
C GLN A 8 -21.86 1.37 -13.78
N ALA A 9 -22.61 0.83 -12.81
CA ALA A 9 -23.49 1.63 -11.97
C ALA A 9 -22.67 2.74 -11.28
N ARG A 10 -23.14 3.98 -11.40
CA ARG A 10 -22.61 5.14 -10.68
C ARG A 10 -23.52 5.47 -9.53
N TRP A 11 -22.93 5.88 -8.41
CA TRP A 11 -23.71 6.30 -7.26
C TRP A 11 -23.87 7.82 -7.27
N ASP A 12 -25.08 8.31 -7.50
CA ASP A 12 -25.37 9.75 -7.59
C ASP A 12 -24.93 10.53 -6.34
N LEU A 13 -24.92 9.88 -5.16
CA LEU A 13 -24.47 10.50 -3.92
C LEU A 13 -22.96 10.81 -3.92
N MET A 14 -22.17 10.05 -4.68
CA MET A 14 -20.72 10.19 -4.83
C MET A 14 -20.32 11.13 -5.98
N GLU A 15 -21.25 11.56 -6.83
CA GLU A 15 -20.96 12.55 -7.89
C GLU A 15 -20.76 13.98 -7.35
N ARG A 16 -20.90 14.17 -6.02
CA ARG A 16 -20.65 15.44 -5.36
C ARG A 16 -19.19 15.88 -5.53
N THR A 17 -19.00 17.16 -5.77
CA THR A 17 -17.67 17.76 -5.95
C THR A 17 -16.78 17.56 -4.71
N ASP A 18 -17.36 17.58 -3.52
CA ASP A 18 -16.66 17.30 -2.26
C ASP A 18 -16.03 15.90 -2.23
N VAL A 19 -16.76 14.90 -2.71
CA VAL A 19 -16.29 13.50 -2.76
C VAL A 19 -15.15 13.35 -3.77
N CYS A 20 -15.21 14.08 -4.88
CA CYS A 20 -14.13 14.15 -5.85
C CYS A 20 -12.85 14.76 -5.22
N TYR A 21 -12.96 15.87 -4.48
CA TYR A 21 -11.80 16.46 -3.79
C TYR A 21 -11.20 15.53 -2.75
N VAL A 22 -12.03 14.83 -1.97
CA VAL A 22 -11.56 13.80 -1.02
C VAL A 22 -10.84 12.69 -1.77
N GLY A 23 -11.38 12.23 -2.91
CA GLY A 23 -10.74 11.20 -3.72
C GLY A 23 -9.38 11.63 -4.28
N VAL A 24 -9.27 12.87 -4.76
CA VAL A 24 -7.98 13.43 -5.23
C VAL A 24 -6.99 13.53 -4.08
N ALA A 25 -7.40 14.02 -2.91
CA ALA A 25 -6.54 14.10 -1.74
C ALA A 25 -6.01 12.71 -1.33
N LEU A 26 -6.88 11.69 -1.33
CA LEU A 26 -6.49 10.31 -1.07
C LEU A 26 -5.50 9.77 -2.09
N MET A 27 -5.69 10.06 -3.39
CA MET A 27 -4.74 9.66 -4.43
C MET A 27 -3.37 10.34 -4.29
N VAL A 28 -3.34 11.63 -3.94
CA VAL A 28 -2.08 12.35 -3.73
C VAL A 28 -1.33 11.77 -2.53
N LEU A 29 -2.03 11.62 -1.39
CA LEU A 29 -1.43 11.06 -0.17
C LEU A 29 -0.98 9.61 -0.39
N GLY A 30 -1.81 8.78 -1.00
CA GLY A 30 -1.48 7.39 -1.30
C GLY A 30 -0.27 7.26 -2.21
N THR A 31 -0.20 8.09 -3.26
CA THR A 31 0.94 8.12 -4.17
C THR A 31 2.23 8.58 -3.48
N VAL A 32 2.16 9.58 -2.60
CA VAL A 32 3.32 10.02 -1.81
C VAL A 32 3.83 8.89 -0.91
N LEU A 33 2.93 8.13 -0.27
CA LEU A 33 3.31 6.98 0.56
C LEU A 33 3.93 5.85 -0.27
N VAL A 34 3.32 5.49 -1.40
CA VAL A 34 3.82 4.42 -2.28
C VAL A 34 5.17 4.81 -2.89
N ALA A 35 5.26 5.97 -3.53
CA ALA A 35 6.50 6.44 -4.14
C ALA A 35 7.59 6.65 -3.09
N GLY A 36 7.25 7.26 -1.94
CA GLY A 36 8.17 7.42 -0.83
C GLY A 36 8.70 6.08 -0.31
N SER A 37 7.84 5.07 -0.20
CA SER A 37 8.25 3.73 0.24
C SER A 37 9.19 3.07 -0.76
N PHE A 38 8.87 3.17 -2.05
CA PHE A 38 9.69 2.63 -3.14
C PHE A 38 11.06 3.30 -3.22
N LEU A 39 11.11 4.63 -3.09
CA LEU A 39 12.38 5.37 -3.11
C LEU A 39 13.29 5.02 -1.92
N ARG A 40 12.71 4.54 -0.80
CA ARG A 40 13.47 4.14 0.38
C ARG A 40 13.91 2.68 0.34
N LEU A 41 13.06 1.77 -0.15
CA LEU A 41 13.37 0.34 -0.22
C LEU A 41 14.12 -0.04 -1.51
N GLY A 42 13.99 0.78 -2.56
CA GLY A 42 14.44 0.45 -3.89
C GLY A 42 13.68 -0.73 -4.49
N PHE A 43 14.21 -1.24 -5.61
CA PHE A 43 13.60 -2.35 -6.34
C PHE A 43 13.63 -3.66 -5.53
N THR A 44 14.79 -4.03 -5.00
CA THR A 44 14.98 -5.30 -4.27
C THR A 44 14.20 -5.32 -2.96
N GLY A 45 14.18 -4.23 -2.19
CA GLY A 45 13.41 -4.18 -0.96
C GLY A 45 11.90 -4.18 -1.19
N THR A 46 11.43 -3.65 -2.32
CA THR A 46 10.00 -3.61 -2.66
C THR A 46 9.48 -4.96 -3.17
N PHE A 47 10.25 -5.66 -4.00
CA PHE A 47 9.82 -6.88 -4.66
C PHE A 47 10.34 -8.15 -3.97
N LEU A 48 10.23 -8.20 -2.63
CA LEU A 48 10.51 -9.39 -1.83
C LEU A 48 11.93 -9.96 -2.05
N GLY A 49 12.92 -9.08 -2.20
CA GLY A 49 14.32 -9.47 -2.38
C GLY A 49 14.88 -10.29 -1.20
N ASP A 50 14.25 -10.18 -0.03
CA ASP A 50 14.53 -10.99 1.16
C ASP A 50 14.28 -12.49 0.93
N TYR A 51 13.29 -12.87 0.12
CA TYR A 51 13.07 -14.27 -0.28
C TYR A 51 14.20 -14.82 -1.16
N PHE A 52 14.94 -13.94 -1.83
CA PHE A 52 16.13 -14.28 -2.62
C PHE A 52 17.44 -14.11 -1.85
N GLY A 53 17.37 -13.83 -0.53
CA GLY A 53 18.55 -13.61 0.32
C GLY A 53 19.18 -12.22 0.19
N ILE A 54 18.57 -11.31 -0.58
CA ILE A 54 19.01 -9.91 -0.72
C ILE A 54 18.33 -9.08 0.38
N LEU A 55 18.87 -9.17 1.59
CA LEU A 55 18.34 -8.47 2.75
C LEU A 55 19.05 -7.13 2.98
N MET A 56 18.28 -6.06 3.16
CA MET A 56 18.80 -4.76 3.61
C MET A 56 19.55 -4.89 4.94
N GLU A 57 20.51 -3.99 5.17
CA GLU A 57 21.29 -4.02 6.41
C GLU A 57 20.44 -3.72 7.64
N GLU A 58 19.52 -2.75 7.53
CA GLU A 58 18.65 -2.31 8.61
C GLU A 58 17.25 -2.00 8.07
N LYS A 59 16.24 -2.17 8.93
CA LYS A 59 14.86 -1.83 8.61
C LYS A 59 14.74 -0.32 8.46
N VAL A 60 14.14 0.15 7.36
CA VAL A 60 13.91 1.58 7.14
C VAL A 60 12.90 2.10 8.16
N THR A 61 13.33 3.08 8.96
CA THR A 61 12.49 3.76 9.97
C THR A 61 12.13 5.19 9.58
N CYS A 62 12.73 5.73 8.52
CA CYS A 62 12.44 7.08 8.02
C CYS A 62 11.11 7.15 7.27
N PHE A 63 10.63 8.37 7.00
CA PHE A 63 9.43 8.59 6.17
C PHE A 63 9.51 7.82 4.84
N PRO A 64 8.45 7.08 4.46
CA PRO A 64 7.10 7.02 5.06
C PRO A 64 6.87 5.95 6.16
N PHE A 65 7.90 5.18 6.54
CA PHE A 65 7.79 4.07 7.50
C PHE A 65 7.66 4.51 8.95
N ASN A 66 8.00 5.76 9.28
CA ASN A 66 7.76 6.35 10.60
C ASN A 66 6.28 6.69 10.86
N VAL A 67 5.48 6.90 9.80
CA VAL A 67 4.06 7.27 9.91
C VAL A 67 3.15 6.06 9.79
N SER A 68 3.52 5.11 8.94
CA SER A 68 2.75 3.88 8.70
C SER A 68 3.71 2.70 8.60
N GLU A 69 3.42 1.60 9.29
CA GLU A 69 4.28 0.39 9.26
C GLU A 69 4.40 -0.21 7.86
N ASN A 70 3.32 -0.13 7.06
CA ASN A 70 3.22 -0.74 5.74
C ASN A 70 2.72 0.30 4.71
N PRO A 71 3.52 1.35 4.44
CA PRO A 71 3.08 2.53 3.69
C PRO A 71 2.70 2.21 2.24
N MET A 72 3.28 1.17 1.65
CA MET A 72 2.95 0.72 0.28
C MET A 72 1.55 0.10 0.20
N TYR A 73 1.20 -0.77 1.15
CA TYR A 73 -0.12 -1.41 1.23
C TYR A 73 -1.22 -0.40 1.52
N TRP A 74 -1.01 0.48 2.51
CA TRP A 74 -1.98 1.50 2.86
C TRP A 74 -2.07 2.62 1.83
N GLY A 75 -0.93 3.01 1.23
CA GLY A 75 -0.88 4.01 0.18
C GLY A 75 -1.57 3.55 -1.10
N SER A 76 -1.37 2.30 -1.51
CA SER A 76 -2.08 1.74 -2.68
C SER A 76 -3.58 1.57 -2.41
N THR A 77 -3.98 1.17 -1.19
CA THR A 77 -5.39 1.15 -0.76
C THR A 77 -6.02 2.55 -0.85
N ALA A 78 -5.32 3.58 -0.38
CA ALA A 78 -5.78 4.97 -0.49
C ALA A 78 -5.93 5.43 -1.94
N ASN A 79 -5.02 5.03 -2.82
CA ASN A 79 -5.12 5.30 -4.26
C ASN A 79 -6.35 4.62 -4.89
N TYR A 80 -6.60 3.35 -4.57
CA TYR A 80 -7.79 2.63 -5.07
C TYR A 80 -9.08 3.25 -4.55
N LEU A 81 -9.11 3.62 -3.26
CA LEU A 81 -10.25 4.31 -2.67
C LEU A 81 -10.49 5.66 -3.36
N GLY A 82 -9.43 6.45 -3.56
CA GLY A 82 -9.52 7.76 -4.22
C GLY A 82 -10.05 7.64 -5.65
N LEU A 83 -9.57 6.65 -6.41
CA LEU A 83 -10.07 6.39 -7.76
C LEU A 83 -11.54 5.94 -7.77
N ALA A 84 -11.94 5.10 -6.80
CA ALA A 84 -13.33 4.68 -6.65
C ALA A 84 -14.26 5.87 -6.33
N LEU A 85 -13.80 6.81 -5.50
CA LEU A 85 -14.53 8.03 -5.17
C LEU A 85 -14.64 8.98 -6.37
N ILE A 86 -13.54 9.27 -7.05
CA ILE A 86 -13.53 10.14 -8.26
C ILE A 86 -14.41 9.54 -9.36
N GLY A 87 -14.38 8.21 -9.52
CA GLY A 87 -15.20 7.50 -10.49
C GLY A 87 -16.65 7.27 -10.07
N ALA A 88 -17.06 7.75 -8.88
CA ALA A 88 -18.36 7.49 -8.26
C ALA A 88 -18.78 6.00 -8.34
N SER A 89 -17.82 5.09 -8.16
CA SER A 89 -17.99 3.67 -8.45
C SER A 89 -18.21 2.82 -7.20
N PRO A 90 -19.43 2.26 -6.99
CA PRO A 90 -19.72 1.37 -5.87
C PRO A 90 -18.90 0.08 -5.95
N VAL A 91 -18.75 -0.47 -7.16
CA VAL A 91 -17.91 -1.65 -7.40
C VAL A 91 -16.45 -1.36 -7.03
N GLY A 92 -15.96 -0.15 -7.34
CA GLY A 92 -14.62 0.29 -6.94
C GLY A 92 -14.44 0.31 -5.42
N LEU A 93 -15.45 0.73 -4.66
CA LEU A 93 -15.42 0.70 -3.19
C LEU A 93 -15.37 -0.74 -2.65
N ILE A 94 -16.20 -1.63 -3.21
CA ILE A 94 -16.21 -3.05 -2.81
C ILE A 94 -14.84 -3.69 -3.09
N LEU A 95 -14.30 -3.47 -4.29
CA LEU A 95 -12.98 -3.99 -4.66
C LEU A 95 -11.89 -3.43 -3.74
N THR A 96 -11.94 -2.14 -3.43
CA THR A 96 -11.00 -1.51 -2.48
C THR A 96 -11.07 -2.16 -1.11
N ALA A 97 -12.28 -2.43 -0.59
CA ALA A 97 -12.47 -3.09 0.69
C ALA A 97 -11.92 -4.53 0.68
N ILE A 98 -12.15 -5.29 -0.39
CA ILE A 98 -11.59 -6.64 -0.56
C ILE A 98 -10.06 -6.58 -0.55
N VAL A 99 -9.46 -5.67 -1.32
CA VAL A 99 -8.01 -5.49 -1.38
C VAL A 99 -7.45 -5.14 0.00
N ALA A 100 -8.10 -4.23 0.74
CA ALA A 100 -7.69 -3.86 2.10
C ALA A 100 -7.70 -5.07 3.06
N VAL A 101 -8.69 -5.96 2.94
CA VAL A 101 -8.74 -7.20 3.74
C VAL A 101 -7.60 -8.13 3.36
N VAL A 102 -7.34 -8.33 2.06
CA VAL A 102 -6.24 -9.18 1.59
C VAL A 102 -4.89 -8.64 2.06
N TYR A 103 -4.67 -7.32 1.96
CA TYR A 103 -3.46 -6.67 2.47
C TYR A 103 -3.29 -6.84 3.97
N LYS A 104 -4.37 -6.71 4.74
CA LYS A 104 -4.32 -6.94 6.19
C LYS A 104 -3.91 -8.38 6.53
N VAL A 105 -4.36 -9.37 5.76
CA VAL A 105 -3.94 -10.77 5.92
C VAL A 105 -2.48 -10.94 5.54
N ALA A 106 -2.03 -10.38 4.41
CA ALA A 106 -0.64 -10.44 3.96
C ALA A 106 0.33 -9.86 5.01
N ILE A 107 0.04 -8.66 5.51
CA ILE A 107 0.83 -7.98 6.55
C ILE A 107 0.94 -8.84 7.82
N ARG A 108 -0.12 -9.57 8.19
CA ARG A 108 -0.12 -10.43 9.37
C ARG A 108 0.83 -11.63 9.23
N ILE A 109 1.10 -12.05 8.00
CA ILE A 109 2.04 -13.14 7.69
C ILE A 109 3.46 -12.59 7.49
N GLU A 110 3.59 -11.47 6.77
CA GLU A 110 4.89 -10.85 6.46
C GLU A 110 5.56 -10.25 7.70
N GLY A 111 4.80 -9.58 8.57
CA GLY A 111 5.30 -8.96 9.80
C GLY A 111 6.21 -9.88 10.65
N PRO A 112 5.73 -11.05 11.10
CA PRO A 112 6.55 -11.96 11.91
C PRO A 112 7.73 -12.55 11.13
N PHE A 113 7.57 -12.80 9.82
CA PHE A 113 8.66 -13.32 8.99
C PHE A 113 9.80 -12.32 8.87
N THR A 114 9.50 -11.06 8.52
CA THR A 114 10.49 -10.00 8.42
C THR A 114 11.17 -9.76 9.78
N GLU A 115 10.43 -9.73 10.88
CA GLU A 115 10.99 -9.52 12.21
C GLU A 115 11.99 -10.62 12.59
N GLN A 116 11.65 -11.88 12.34
CA GLN A 116 12.54 -13.03 12.61
C GLN A 116 13.86 -12.91 11.83
N ILE A 117 13.80 -12.58 10.54
CA ILE A 117 14.99 -12.45 9.69
C ILE A 117 15.94 -11.35 10.21
N TYR A 118 15.39 -10.18 10.60
CA TYR A 118 16.21 -9.10 11.16
C TYR A 118 16.74 -9.43 12.56
N LEU A 119 15.99 -10.18 13.38
CA LEU A 119 16.44 -10.66 14.69
C LEU A 119 17.64 -11.61 14.54
N GLU A 120 17.55 -12.61 13.67
CA GLU A 120 18.65 -13.55 13.40
C GLU A 120 19.92 -12.85 12.93
N ARG A 121 19.78 -11.86 12.04
CA ARG A 121 20.92 -11.05 11.57
C ARG A 121 21.54 -10.22 12.70
N SER A 122 20.71 -9.61 13.54
CA SER A 122 21.19 -8.83 14.70
C SER A 122 21.98 -9.70 15.69
N GLN A 123 21.54 -10.95 15.90
CA GLN A 123 22.23 -11.91 16.75
C GLN A 123 23.57 -12.35 16.15
N ARG A 124 23.60 -12.66 14.84
CA ARG A 124 24.85 -12.99 14.13
C ARG A 124 25.87 -11.84 14.20
N ARG A 125 25.42 -10.59 14.07
CA ARG A 125 26.30 -9.41 14.17
C ARG A 125 26.86 -9.22 15.59
N LYS A 126 26.16 -9.64 16.65
CA LYS A 126 26.67 -9.59 18.04
C LYS A 126 27.67 -10.70 18.37
N LEU A 127 27.62 -11.81 17.63
CA LEU A 127 28.51 -12.97 17.80
C LEU A 127 29.84 -12.83 17.02
N GLN A 128 29.90 -11.88 16.09
CA GLN A 128 31.11 -11.50 15.34
C GLN A 128 31.80 -10.32 16.02
#